data_AF-A0AAV7PQQ2-F1
#
_entry.id   AF-A0AAV7PQQ2-F1
#
_cell.length_a   1.000
_cell.length_b   1.000
_cell.length_c   1.000
_cell.angle_alpha   90.00
_cell.angle_beta   90.00
_cell.angle_gamma   90.00
#
_symmetry.space_group_name_H-M   'P 1'
#
loop_
_entity.id
_entity.type
_entity.pdbx_description
1 polymer ?
#
loop_
_entity_poly.entity_id
_entity_poly.type
_entity_poly.pdbx_seq_one_letter_code
_entity_poly.pdbx_strand_id
1 'polypeptide(L)'
;MAGYGQVRYSILEEMEKGAIGGSVAKDLGLSVEVAVSAQRLDCVQREQICAQTSLCLLIVQMIAQNPVQLYRAEVEIQDINDNASRFPREKAVLEIREFITPGSCFSLTKANDPDVSISSVQEYNLQHNKYFKIFVVGEDVSKVGPELLVENPLDREDLPFPDLMLTVIDGGELARSDTMQLRVVVLETNNHTPLFTHSVYKVSVQEDVGEDTLLTTVTATDGDEGSNGEIMHTL
;
A
#
# COMPACT_ATOMS: atom_id res chain seq x y z
N MET A 1 -16.52 16.76 49.77
CA MET A 1 -15.44 16.30 48.87
C MET A 1 -16.02 16.30 47.47
N ALA A 2 -15.91 17.41 46.74
CA ALA A 2 -16.49 17.55 45.41
C ALA A 2 -15.51 16.96 44.39
N GLY A 3 -15.96 15.97 43.64
CA GLY A 3 -15.16 15.36 42.57
C GLY A 3 -14.87 16.39 41.49
N TYR A 4 -13.60 16.61 41.20
CA TYR A 4 -13.17 17.40 40.05
C TYR A 4 -13.66 16.69 38.79
N GLY A 5 -14.66 17.27 38.12
CA GLY A 5 -15.20 16.73 36.88
C GLY A 5 -14.14 16.78 35.78
N GLN A 6 -13.69 15.60 35.36
CA GLN A 6 -12.97 15.42 34.12
C GLN A 6 -14.00 15.56 33.00
N VAL A 7 -13.86 16.59 32.16
CA VAL A 7 -14.81 16.84 31.08
C VAL A 7 -14.21 16.40 29.76
N ARG A 8 -15.00 15.68 28.98
CA ARG A 8 -14.61 15.17 27.66
C ARG A 8 -15.44 15.88 26.59
N TYR A 9 -14.76 16.35 25.55
CA TYR A 9 -15.35 17.03 24.41
C TYR A 9 -14.85 16.39 23.13
N SER A 10 -15.63 16.54 22.06
CA SER A 10 -15.18 16.21 20.71
C SER A 10 -15.29 17.46 19.84
N ILE A 11 -14.26 17.71 19.05
CA ILE A 11 -14.22 18.79 18.08
C ILE A 11 -13.82 18.21 16.73
N LEU A 12 -14.35 18.77 15.66
CA LEU A 12 -13.80 18.49 14.34
C LEU A 12 -12.46 19.21 14.21
N GLU A 13 -11.57 18.65 13.41
CA GLU A 13 -10.39 19.39 12.98
C GLU A 13 -10.76 20.59 12.09
N GLU A 14 -9.77 21.41 11.74
CA GLU A 14 -9.92 22.66 10.97
C GLU A 14 -10.87 23.72 11.58
N MET A 15 -11.37 23.54 12.80
CA MET A 15 -12.22 24.52 13.46
C MET A 15 -11.54 25.89 13.66
N GLU A 16 -12.31 26.97 13.47
CA GLU A 16 -11.86 28.34 13.67
C GLU A 16 -11.43 28.63 15.13
N LYS A 17 -10.55 29.63 15.29
CA LYS A 17 -9.99 30.01 16.60
C LYS A 17 -11.10 30.33 17.61
N GLY A 18 -10.94 29.82 18.83
CA GLY A 18 -11.83 30.11 19.96
C GLY A 18 -13.02 29.16 20.11
N ALA A 19 -13.27 28.26 19.15
CA ALA A 19 -14.35 27.27 19.22
C ALA A 19 -14.22 26.36 20.47
N ILE A 20 -12.99 25.93 20.79
CA ILE A 20 -12.69 25.04 21.91
C ILE A 20 -12.93 25.75 23.24
N GLY A 21 -12.37 26.95 23.43
CA GLY A 21 -12.52 27.71 24.67
C GLY A 21 -13.97 28.13 24.94
N GLY A 22 -14.71 28.50 23.89
CA GLY A 22 -16.11 28.92 23.98
C GLY A 22 -17.07 27.79 24.39
N SER A 23 -16.93 26.61 23.78
CA SER A 23 -17.78 25.44 24.12
C SER A 23 -17.49 24.94 25.54
N VAL A 24 -16.23 24.90 25.96
CA VAL A 24 -15.85 24.41 27.28
C VAL A 24 -16.28 25.36 28.41
N ALA A 25 -16.12 26.67 28.22
CA ALA A 25 -16.57 27.67 29.20
C ALA A 25 -18.09 27.62 29.42
N LYS A 26 -18.85 27.46 28.33
CA LYS A 26 -20.31 27.35 28.35
C LYS A 26 -20.80 26.10 29.07
N ASP A 27 -20.17 24.96 28.80
CA ASP A 27 -20.59 23.66 29.36
C ASP A 27 -20.19 23.48 30.84
N LEU A 28 -19.13 24.15 31.28
CA LEU A 28 -18.75 24.24 32.69
C LEU A 28 -19.54 25.32 33.48
N GLY A 29 -20.42 26.08 32.81
CA GLY A 29 -21.18 27.18 33.43
C GLY A 29 -20.28 28.32 33.94
N LEU A 30 -19.08 28.46 33.38
CA LEU A 30 -18.11 29.47 33.78
C LEU A 30 -18.39 30.78 33.03
N SER A 31 -18.75 31.83 33.76
CA SER A 31 -18.95 33.19 33.24
C SER A 31 -17.64 34.00 33.14
N VAL A 32 -16.49 33.32 33.18
CA VAL A 32 -15.14 33.91 33.24
C VAL A 32 -14.37 33.59 31.97
N GLU A 33 -13.47 34.47 31.55
CA GLU A 33 -12.48 34.19 30.50
C GLU A 33 -11.65 32.96 30.88
N VAL A 34 -11.82 31.87 30.15
CA VAL A 34 -11.02 30.65 30.28
C VAL A 34 -9.78 30.79 29.41
N ALA A 35 -8.62 30.97 30.04
CA ALA A 35 -7.35 30.91 29.33
C ALA A 35 -6.98 29.43 29.11
N VAL A 36 -7.00 29.00 27.85
CA VAL A 36 -6.54 27.67 27.45
C VAL A 36 -5.03 27.72 27.29
N SER A 37 -4.28 26.90 28.04
CA SER A 37 -2.81 26.82 27.99
C SER A 37 -2.27 26.18 26.69
N ALA A 38 -3.12 25.94 25.70
CA ALA A 38 -2.70 25.33 24.45
C ALA A 38 -2.03 26.40 23.57
N GLN A 39 -0.71 26.28 23.42
CA GLN A 39 0.03 27.02 22.41
C GLN A 39 -0.65 26.82 21.05
N ARG A 40 -1.20 27.91 20.50
CA ARG A 40 -1.39 28.10 19.06
C ARG A 40 -2.29 27.06 18.37
N LEU A 41 -3.56 27.00 18.75
CA LEU A 41 -4.63 26.34 17.97
C LEU A 41 -5.10 27.25 16.83
N ASP A 42 -4.19 27.59 15.93
CA ASP A 42 -4.54 28.17 14.63
C ASP A 42 -4.71 26.98 13.68
N CYS A 43 -5.96 26.69 13.27
CA CYS A 43 -6.40 25.49 12.54
C CYS A 43 -5.78 24.17 13.04
N VAL A 44 -6.54 23.41 13.83
CA VAL A 44 -6.12 22.07 14.27
C VAL A 44 -6.04 21.17 13.05
N GLN A 45 -4.87 20.62 12.77
CA GLN A 45 -4.66 19.61 11.72
C GLN A 45 -4.36 18.29 12.44
N ARG A 46 -5.29 17.35 12.40
CA ARG A 46 -5.22 16.12 13.21
C ARG A 46 -4.02 15.27 12.78
N GLU A 47 -3.70 15.24 11.49
CA GLU A 47 -2.62 14.47 10.87
C GLU A 47 -1.26 14.92 11.40
N GLN A 48 -1.10 16.22 11.70
CA GLN A 48 0.15 16.76 12.23
C GLN A 48 0.37 16.43 13.71
N ILE A 49 -0.72 16.27 14.46
CA ILE A 49 -0.69 16.09 15.91
C ILE A 49 -0.68 14.61 16.28
N CYS A 50 -1.53 13.83 15.62
CA CYS A 50 -1.82 12.44 15.93
C CYS A 50 -1.40 11.47 14.84
N ALA A 51 -0.93 11.96 13.68
CA ALA A 51 -0.57 11.15 12.52
C ALA A 51 -1.70 10.15 12.19
N GLN A 52 -1.37 8.88 11.95
CA GLN A 52 -2.34 7.83 11.60
C GLN A 52 -2.97 7.13 12.82
N THR A 53 -2.99 7.80 13.98
CA THR A 53 -3.64 7.25 15.18
C THR A 53 -5.16 7.42 15.07
N SER A 54 -5.91 6.33 15.20
CA SER A 54 -7.37 6.32 15.04
C SER A 54 -8.13 7.09 16.12
N LEU A 55 -7.52 7.27 17.30
CA LEU A 55 -8.10 8.05 18.40
C LEU A 55 -7.13 9.18 18.79
N CYS A 56 -7.49 10.41 18.44
CA CYS A 56 -6.69 11.60 18.73
C CYS A 56 -7.25 12.32 19.96
N LEU A 57 -6.60 12.14 21.12
CA LEU A 57 -7.01 12.76 22.39
C LEU A 57 -5.97 13.78 22.88
N LEU A 58 -6.37 15.04 22.97
CA LEU A 58 -5.58 16.10 23.57
C LEU A 58 -6.02 16.37 25.00
N ILE A 59 -5.05 16.43 25.90
CA ILE A 59 -5.30 16.83 27.29
C ILE A 59 -4.97 18.30 27.42
N VAL A 60 -5.99 19.13 27.62
CA VAL A 60 -5.83 20.57 27.79
C VAL A 60 -6.01 20.97 29.24
N GLN A 61 -5.17 21.90 29.69
CA GLN A 61 -5.28 22.52 31.00
C GLN A 61 -5.87 23.92 30.85
N MET A 62 -6.86 24.20 31.70
CA MET A 62 -7.61 25.44 31.68
C MET A 62 -7.60 26.07 33.06
N ILE A 63 -7.46 27.38 33.09
CA ILE A 63 -7.43 28.14 34.33
C ILE A 63 -8.65 29.07 34.35
N ALA A 64 -9.54 28.85 35.32
CA ALA A 64 -10.58 29.83 35.64
C ALA A 64 -9.99 30.87 36.60
N GLN A 65 -10.35 32.14 36.45
CA GLN A 65 -9.93 33.22 37.34
C GLN A 65 -11.06 33.59 38.32
N ASN A 66 -10.68 33.98 39.55
CA ASN A 66 -11.59 34.49 40.59
C ASN A 66 -12.77 33.53 40.97
N PRO A 67 -12.52 32.42 41.69
CA PRO A 67 -11.23 31.98 42.25
C PRO A 67 -10.35 31.27 41.22
N VAL A 68 -9.03 31.29 41.43
CA VAL A 68 -8.10 30.56 40.55
C VAL A 68 -8.28 29.06 40.73
N GLN A 69 -8.73 28.37 39.70
CA GLN A 69 -8.94 26.92 39.71
C GLN A 69 -8.45 26.30 38.40
N LEU A 70 -7.73 25.18 38.51
CA LEU A 70 -7.24 24.40 37.38
C LEU A 70 -8.26 23.32 37.01
N TYR A 71 -8.56 23.24 35.72
CA TYR A 71 -9.39 22.20 35.12
C TYR A 71 -8.57 21.42 34.10
N ARG A 72 -8.87 20.12 33.98
CA ARG A 72 -8.34 19.23 32.95
C ARG A 72 -9.51 18.78 32.07
N ALA A 73 -9.35 18.95 30.77
CA ALA A 73 -10.30 18.43 29.80
C ALA A 73 -9.59 17.52 28.80
N GLU A 74 -10.31 16.49 28.38
CA GLU A 74 -9.93 15.62 27.27
C GLU A 74 -10.70 16.08 26.04
N VAL A 75 -9.97 16.41 24.99
CA VAL A 75 -10.53 16.86 23.72
C VAL A 75 -10.20 15.82 22.67
N GLU A 76 -11.23 15.13 22.19
CA GLU A 76 -11.13 14.25 21.05
C GLU A 76 -11.20 15.07 19.77
N ILE A 77 -10.17 14.95 18.93
CA ILE A 77 -10.18 15.54 17.59
C ILE A 77 -10.76 14.49 16.65
N GLN A 78 -11.90 14.82 16.08
CA GLN A 78 -12.58 14.06 15.05
C GLN A 78 -12.03 14.45 13.68
N ASP A 79 -11.75 13.40 12.91
CA ASP A 79 -11.21 13.44 11.56
C ASP A 79 -12.25 13.99 10.56
N ILE A 80 -11.79 14.77 9.59
CA ILE A 80 -12.54 15.19 8.41
C ILE A 80 -11.86 14.56 7.19
N ASN A 81 -12.65 14.06 6.22
CA ASN A 81 -12.09 13.66 4.90
C ASN A 81 -11.68 14.92 4.11
N ASP A 82 -10.48 15.44 4.38
CA ASP A 82 -9.86 16.55 3.68
C ASP A 82 -8.68 16.09 2.79
N ASN A 83 -8.12 14.89 3.04
CA ASN A 83 -7.07 14.31 2.22
C ASN A 83 -7.63 13.21 1.29
N ALA A 84 -7.36 13.36 0.00
CA ALA A 84 -7.73 12.31 -0.95
C ALA A 84 -6.73 11.15 -0.91
N SER A 85 -7.25 9.92 -0.89
CA SER A 85 -6.48 8.70 -1.19
C SER A 85 -5.75 8.80 -2.52
N ARG A 86 -4.44 8.48 -2.56
CA ARG A 86 -3.62 8.55 -3.79
C ARG A 86 -2.65 7.39 -3.94
N PHE A 87 -2.51 6.88 -5.16
CA PHE A 87 -1.42 5.95 -5.46
C PHE A 87 -0.07 6.68 -5.51
N PRO A 88 1.02 6.07 -5.02
CA PRO A 88 2.36 6.67 -5.10
C PRO A 88 2.86 6.90 -6.53
N ARG A 89 2.30 6.17 -7.50
CA ARG A 89 2.63 6.25 -8.93
C ARG A 89 1.36 6.07 -9.76
N GLU A 90 1.29 6.75 -10.90
CA GLU A 90 0.19 6.59 -11.87
C GLU A 90 0.27 5.26 -12.63
N LYS A 91 1.45 4.63 -12.66
CA LYS A 91 1.71 3.37 -13.37
C LYS A 91 2.51 2.40 -12.52
N ALA A 92 2.09 1.15 -12.52
CA ALA A 92 2.80 0.02 -11.94
C ALA A 92 3.01 -1.06 -13.01
N VAL A 93 4.15 -1.74 -12.96
CA VAL A 93 4.47 -2.88 -13.82
C VAL A 93 4.63 -4.11 -12.93
N LEU A 94 3.95 -5.19 -13.28
CA LEU A 94 4.04 -6.48 -12.60
C LEU A 94 4.39 -7.55 -13.63
N GLU A 95 5.47 -8.29 -13.39
CA GLU A 95 5.91 -9.36 -14.28
C GLU A 95 5.44 -10.71 -13.71
N ILE A 96 4.70 -11.47 -14.51
CA ILE A 96 4.13 -12.77 -14.11
C ILE A 96 4.49 -13.80 -15.17
N ARG A 97 4.94 -14.99 -14.78
CA ARG A 97 5.21 -16.09 -15.72
C ARG A 97 3.90 -16.68 -16.26
N GLU A 98 3.86 -17.09 -17.51
CA GLU A 98 2.66 -17.68 -18.13
C GLU A 98 2.16 -18.95 -17.40
N PHE A 99 3.05 -19.85 -16.97
CA PHE A 99 2.70 -21.07 -16.23
C PHE A 99 2.51 -20.85 -14.73
N ILE A 100 2.18 -19.64 -14.31
CA ILE A 100 1.81 -19.37 -12.92
C ILE A 100 0.58 -20.20 -12.52
N THR A 101 0.60 -20.77 -11.32
CA THR A 101 -0.54 -21.57 -10.84
C THR A 101 -1.72 -20.64 -10.52
N PRO A 102 -2.93 -20.86 -11.08
CA PRO A 102 -4.12 -20.14 -10.66
C PRO A 102 -4.33 -20.27 -9.14
N GLY A 103 -4.69 -19.17 -8.49
CA GLY A 103 -4.69 -19.03 -7.04
C GLY A 103 -3.46 -18.31 -6.49
N SER A 104 -2.45 -18.03 -7.33
CA SER A 104 -1.27 -17.24 -6.91
C SER A 104 -1.63 -15.77 -6.68
N CYS A 105 -1.05 -15.18 -5.64
CA CYS A 105 -1.33 -13.81 -5.20
C CYS A 105 -0.07 -12.94 -5.26
N PHE A 106 -0.23 -11.69 -5.68
CA PHE A 106 0.85 -10.70 -5.77
C PHE A 106 0.48 -9.44 -5.01
N SER A 107 1.28 -9.07 -4.01
CA SER A 107 1.08 -7.82 -3.26
C SER A 107 1.38 -6.61 -4.15
N LEU A 108 0.43 -5.68 -4.22
CA LEU A 108 0.59 -4.41 -4.92
C LEU A 108 0.90 -3.29 -3.92
N THR A 109 1.41 -2.18 -4.45
CA THR A 109 1.63 -0.98 -3.63
C THR A 109 0.29 -0.38 -3.23
N LYS A 110 0.11 -0.11 -1.93
CA LYS A 110 -1.10 0.50 -1.41
C LYS A 110 -1.19 1.99 -1.76
N ALA A 111 -2.41 2.52 -1.76
CA ALA A 111 -2.64 3.96 -1.78
C ALA A 111 -2.25 4.59 -0.44
N ASN A 112 -1.87 5.85 -0.48
CA ASN A 112 -1.58 6.67 0.68
C ASN A 112 -2.76 7.57 0.97
N ASP A 113 -3.19 7.52 2.23
CA ASP A 113 -4.22 8.37 2.78
C ASP A 113 -3.82 8.74 4.22
N PRO A 114 -3.60 10.04 4.51
CA PRO A 114 -3.34 10.52 5.86
C PRO A 114 -4.52 10.40 6.83
N ASP A 115 -5.74 10.35 6.29
CA ASP A 115 -6.98 10.31 7.07
C ASP A 115 -7.10 8.94 7.75
N VAL A 116 -8.00 8.82 8.73
CA VAL A 116 -8.13 7.61 9.53
C VAL A 116 -9.55 7.06 9.54
N SER A 117 -9.68 5.79 9.90
CA SER A 117 -10.98 5.15 10.11
C SER A 117 -11.84 5.24 8.84
N ILE A 118 -13.07 5.76 8.92
CA ILE A 118 -14.00 5.83 7.79
C ILE A 118 -13.61 6.83 6.70
N SER A 119 -12.78 7.83 7.00
CA SER A 119 -12.34 8.81 5.98
C SER A 119 -11.18 8.27 5.16
N SER A 120 -10.44 7.29 5.68
CA SER A 120 -9.30 6.67 4.99
C SER A 120 -9.74 5.71 3.87
N VAL A 121 -8.78 5.11 3.16
CA VAL A 121 -9.01 4.07 2.15
C VAL A 121 -9.98 2.98 2.65
N GLN A 122 -11.09 2.79 1.95
CA GLN A 122 -12.07 1.75 2.25
C GLN A 122 -12.03 0.59 1.25
N GLU A 123 -11.72 0.88 -0.01
CA GLU A 123 -11.89 -0.12 -1.07
C GLU A 123 -10.85 0.01 -2.18
N TYR A 124 -10.42 -1.14 -2.70
CA TYR A 124 -9.67 -1.25 -3.95
C TYR A 124 -10.51 -2.01 -4.97
N ASN A 125 -10.67 -1.43 -6.16
CA ASN A 125 -11.45 -1.98 -7.24
C ASN A 125 -10.59 -2.16 -8.49
N LEU A 126 -10.57 -3.38 -9.02
CA LEU A 126 -9.89 -3.68 -10.26
C LEU A 126 -10.90 -3.71 -11.41
N GLN A 127 -10.51 -3.14 -12.54
CA GLN A 127 -11.26 -3.25 -13.78
C GLN A 127 -11.65 -4.70 -14.08
N HIS A 128 -12.93 -4.92 -14.36
CA HIS A 128 -13.46 -6.24 -14.65
C HIS A 128 -12.70 -6.90 -15.80
N ASN A 129 -12.24 -8.12 -15.56
CA ASN A 129 -11.49 -8.91 -16.53
C ASN A 129 -11.63 -10.42 -16.18
N LYS A 130 -11.17 -11.29 -17.08
CA LYS A 130 -11.28 -12.75 -16.92
C LYS A 130 -10.16 -13.35 -16.05
N TYR A 131 -8.97 -12.74 -15.99
CA TYR A 131 -7.76 -13.42 -15.52
C TYR A 131 -7.38 -13.06 -14.09
N PHE A 132 -7.76 -11.87 -13.63
CA PHE A 132 -7.28 -11.29 -12.39
C PHE A 132 -8.44 -10.75 -11.55
N LYS A 133 -8.32 -10.93 -10.24
CA LYS A 133 -9.15 -10.26 -9.23
C LYS A 133 -8.28 -9.49 -8.25
N ILE A 134 -8.88 -8.53 -7.57
CA ILE A 134 -8.25 -7.84 -6.46
C ILE A 134 -8.96 -8.22 -5.16
N PHE A 135 -8.17 -8.35 -4.10
CA PHE A 135 -8.67 -8.54 -2.75
C PHE A 135 -7.70 -7.90 -1.77
N VAL A 136 -8.10 -7.77 -0.51
CA VAL A 136 -7.29 -7.20 0.56
C VAL A 136 -7.23 -8.22 1.69
N VAL A 137 -6.03 -8.48 2.20
CA VAL A 137 -5.81 -9.45 3.28
C VAL A 137 -5.66 -8.71 4.61
N GLY A 138 -6.78 -8.40 5.25
CA GLY A 138 -6.80 -7.77 6.56
C GLY A 138 -8.13 -7.12 6.87
N GLU A 139 -8.33 -6.77 8.14
CA GLU A 139 -9.53 -6.05 8.58
C GLU A 139 -9.47 -4.57 8.21
N ASP A 140 -8.26 -3.98 8.19
CA ASP A 140 -8.04 -2.55 7.96
C ASP A 140 -7.39 -2.30 6.59
N VAL A 141 -8.23 -1.96 5.61
CA VAL A 141 -7.84 -1.72 4.21
C VAL A 141 -6.89 -0.52 4.06
N SER A 142 -6.92 0.44 4.98
CA SER A 142 -6.01 1.60 4.97
C SER A 142 -4.58 1.22 5.33
N LYS A 143 -4.42 0.18 6.16
CA LYS A 143 -3.11 -0.28 6.63
C LYS A 143 -2.49 -1.28 5.67
N VAL A 144 -3.30 -2.15 5.08
CA VAL A 144 -2.83 -3.25 4.21
C VAL A 144 -2.99 -2.90 2.74
N GLY A 145 -2.03 -3.31 1.90
CA GLY A 145 -2.13 -3.14 0.46
C GLY A 145 -3.03 -4.18 -0.21
N PRO A 146 -3.50 -3.89 -1.44
CA PRO A 146 -4.29 -4.84 -2.20
C PRO A 146 -3.40 -5.95 -2.79
N GLU A 147 -3.95 -7.14 -2.93
CA GLU A 147 -3.33 -8.30 -3.57
C GLU A 147 -4.06 -8.63 -4.88
N LEU A 148 -3.26 -8.86 -5.93
CA LEU A 148 -3.72 -9.33 -7.22
C LEU A 148 -3.75 -10.86 -7.23
N LEU A 149 -4.94 -11.44 -7.38
CA LEU A 149 -5.16 -12.87 -7.53
C LEU A 149 -5.18 -13.25 -9.01
N VAL A 150 -4.43 -14.27 -9.40
CA VAL A 150 -4.55 -14.90 -10.72
C VAL A 150 -5.64 -15.97 -10.66
N GLU A 151 -6.77 -15.77 -11.34
CA GLU A 151 -7.90 -16.72 -11.32
C GLU A 151 -7.84 -17.75 -12.44
N ASN A 152 -7.33 -17.37 -13.60
CA ASN A 152 -7.27 -18.24 -14.78
C ASN A 152 -5.83 -18.34 -15.29
N PRO A 153 -5.47 -19.48 -15.94
CA PRO A 153 -4.16 -19.63 -16.56
C PRO A 153 -3.86 -18.47 -17.50
N LEU A 154 -2.61 -18.02 -17.46
CA LEU A 154 -2.11 -16.98 -18.35
C LEU A 154 -1.51 -17.65 -19.58
N ASP A 155 -1.67 -16.99 -20.72
CA ASP A 155 -1.10 -17.41 -21.99
C ASP A 155 -0.56 -16.15 -22.65
N ARG A 156 0.75 -16.12 -22.90
CA ARG A 156 1.43 -14.93 -23.39
C ARG A 156 1.00 -14.63 -24.83
N GLU A 157 0.76 -15.65 -25.64
CA GLU A 157 0.37 -15.51 -27.04
C GLU A 157 -1.01 -14.87 -27.18
N ASP A 158 -1.90 -15.14 -26.22
CA ASP A 158 -3.24 -14.56 -26.15
C ASP A 158 -3.27 -13.19 -25.43
N LEU A 159 -2.45 -13.01 -24.38
CA LEU A 159 -2.52 -11.84 -23.49
C LEU A 159 -1.12 -11.39 -22.99
N PRO A 160 -0.29 -10.79 -23.86
CA PRO A 160 1.11 -10.54 -23.52
C PRO A 160 1.29 -9.38 -22.52
N PHE A 161 0.50 -8.31 -22.66
CA PHE A 161 0.65 -7.08 -21.86
C PHE A 161 -0.71 -6.47 -21.47
N PRO A 162 -1.53 -7.11 -20.62
CA PRO A 162 -2.80 -6.52 -20.23
C PRO A 162 -2.58 -5.29 -19.35
N ASP A 163 -3.08 -4.15 -19.82
CA ASP A 163 -3.17 -2.90 -19.06
C ASP A 163 -4.52 -2.87 -18.32
N LEU A 164 -4.48 -2.95 -17.00
CA LEU A 164 -5.65 -2.92 -16.11
C LEU A 164 -5.72 -1.60 -15.36
N MET A 165 -6.93 -1.13 -15.05
CA MET A 165 -7.14 0.01 -14.16
C MET A 165 -7.42 -0.46 -12.73
N LEU A 166 -6.61 -0.02 -11.77
CA LEU A 166 -6.86 -0.19 -10.34
C LEU A 166 -7.34 1.15 -9.77
N THR A 167 -8.48 1.14 -9.11
CA THR A 167 -9.10 2.30 -8.46
C THR A 167 -9.04 2.11 -6.96
N VAL A 168 -8.68 3.16 -6.23
CA VAL A 168 -8.84 3.24 -4.77
C VAL A 168 -9.97 4.20 -4.44
N ILE A 169 -10.75 3.89 -3.42
CA ILE A 169 -11.88 4.69 -2.96
C ILE A 169 -11.72 4.92 -1.45
N ASP A 170 -11.70 6.19 -1.04
CA ASP A 170 -11.78 6.57 0.37
C ASP A 170 -13.25 6.64 0.83
N GLY A 171 -13.47 6.68 2.14
CA GLY A 171 -14.82 6.75 2.68
C GLY A 171 -15.28 8.16 3.02
N GLY A 172 -16.25 8.29 3.91
CA GLY A 172 -16.90 9.58 4.22
C GLY A 172 -18.07 9.92 3.30
N GLU A 173 -18.72 11.07 3.55
CA GLU A 173 -19.95 11.47 2.83
C GLU A 173 -19.73 11.80 1.35
N LEU A 174 -18.52 12.28 1.01
CA LEU A 174 -18.10 12.56 -0.36
C LEU A 174 -16.85 11.74 -0.69
N ALA A 175 -17.02 10.42 -0.75
CA ALA A 175 -15.98 9.49 -1.15
C ALA A 175 -15.28 9.96 -2.43
N ARG A 176 -13.95 10.03 -2.37
CA ARG A 176 -13.06 10.41 -3.45
C ARG A 176 -12.36 9.15 -3.94
N SER A 177 -11.84 9.24 -5.16
CA SER A 177 -11.15 8.11 -5.78
C SER A 177 -9.93 8.56 -6.56
N ASP A 178 -8.97 7.66 -6.66
CA ASP A 178 -7.79 7.79 -7.50
C ASP A 178 -7.57 6.50 -8.27
N THR A 179 -6.86 6.59 -9.39
CA THR A 179 -6.68 5.45 -10.30
C THR A 179 -5.23 5.29 -10.72
N MET A 180 -4.76 4.04 -10.79
CA MET A 180 -3.44 3.65 -11.27
C MET A 180 -3.55 2.64 -12.42
N GLN A 181 -2.73 2.81 -13.46
CA GLN A 181 -2.56 1.81 -14.52
C GLN A 181 -1.64 0.69 -14.04
N LEU A 182 -2.15 -0.53 -13.99
CA LEU A 182 -1.39 -1.74 -13.71
C LEU A 182 -1.12 -2.47 -15.02
N ARG A 183 0.12 -2.41 -15.49
CA ARG A 183 0.59 -3.21 -16.62
C ARG A 183 1.10 -4.54 -16.11
N VAL A 184 0.42 -5.63 -16.47
CA VAL A 184 0.98 -6.97 -16.26
C VAL A 184 1.78 -7.35 -17.50
N VAL A 185 2.99 -7.86 -17.30
CA VAL A 185 3.85 -8.38 -18.36
C VAL A 185 3.91 -9.89 -18.18
N VAL A 186 3.34 -10.63 -19.13
CA VAL A 186 3.40 -12.08 -19.11
C VAL A 186 4.74 -12.51 -19.68
N LEU A 187 5.59 -13.08 -18.83
CA LEU A 187 6.91 -13.57 -19.19
C LEU A 187 6.79 -15.00 -19.71
N GLU A 188 7.57 -15.28 -20.77
CA GLU A 188 7.85 -16.65 -21.17
C GLU A 188 8.48 -17.42 -20.01
N THR A 189 8.15 -18.69 -19.91
CA THR A 189 8.84 -19.59 -18.98
C THR A 189 9.93 -20.33 -19.71
N ASN A 190 11.14 -20.38 -19.11
CA ASN A 190 12.15 -21.35 -19.53
C ASN A 190 11.64 -22.75 -19.20
N ASN A 191 11.04 -23.41 -20.19
CA ASN A 191 10.37 -24.69 -20.03
C ASN A 191 11.00 -25.78 -20.90
N HIS A 192 11.94 -25.42 -21.77
CA HIS A 192 12.84 -26.38 -22.38
C HIS A 192 14.12 -26.50 -21.53
N THR A 193 14.90 -27.53 -21.82
CA THR A 193 16.17 -27.75 -21.12
C THR A 193 17.20 -28.05 -22.18
N PRO A 194 18.46 -27.58 -22.05
CA PRO A 194 19.45 -27.79 -23.08
C PRO A 194 19.69 -29.28 -23.30
N LEU A 195 19.46 -29.76 -24.52
CA LEU A 195 19.64 -31.15 -24.91
C LEU A 195 20.91 -31.31 -25.75
N PHE A 196 21.83 -32.13 -25.28
CA PHE A 196 23.00 -32.52 -26.08
C PHE A 196 22.57 -33.31 -27.32
N THR A 197 23.28 -33.10 -28.43
CA THR A 197 23.01 -33.80 -29.69
C THR A 197 23.20 -35.31 -29.56
N HIS A 198 24.09 -35.76 -28.67
CA HIS A 198 24.33 -37.17 -28.37
C HIS A 198 24.36 -37.40 -26.86
N SER A 199 23.85 -38.55 -26.41
CA SER A 199 23.92 -38.95 -24.99
C SER A 199 25.33 -39.36 -24.54
N VAL A 200 26.18 -39.79 -25.48
CA VAL A 200 27.58 -40.18 -25.23
C VAL A 200 28.43 -39.72 -26.40
N TYR A 201 29.48 -38.95 -26.11
CA TYR A 201 30.51 -38.58 -27.08
C TYR A 201 31.73 -39.49 -26.88
N LYS A 202 32.10 -40.27 -27.90
CA LYS A 202 33.29 -41.15 -27.87
C LYS A 202 34.29 -40.67 -28.92
N VAL A 203 35.53 -40.43 -28.49
CA VAL A 203 36.64 -40.08 -29.36
C VAL A 203 37.83 -40.97 -29.03
N SER A 204 38.50 -41.49 -30.07
CA SER A 204 39.77 -42.21 -29.95
C SER A 204 40.89 -41.29 -30.38
N VAL A 205 41.93 -41.17 -29.55
CA VAL A 205 43.06 -40.25 -29.76
C VAL A 205 44.36 -41.06 -29.64
N GLN A 206 45.35 -40.75 -30.47
CA GLN A 206 46.70 -41.31 -30.32
C GLN A 206 47.46 -40.56 -29.22
N GLU A 207 48.35 -41.26 -28.51
CA GLU A 207 49.07 -40.69 -27.36
C GLU A 207 50.07 -39.59 -27.76
N ASP A 208 50.49 -39.54 -29.01
CA ASP A 208 51.48 -38.63 -29.58
C ASP A 208 50.85 -37.39 -30.27
N VAL A 209 49.57 -37.13 -30.05
CA VAL A 209 48.90 -35.93 -30.57
C VAL A 209 49.47 -34.67 -29.92
N GLY A 210 49.63 -33.60 -30.71
CA GLY A 210 50.19 -32.34 -30.24
C GLY A 210 49.29 -31.60 -29.23
N GLU A 211 49.89 -30.70 -28.45
CA GLU A 211 49.16 -29.80 -27.55
C GLU A 211 48.17 -28.91 -28.34
N ASP A 212 47.10 -28.48 -27.66
CA ASP A 212 45.99 -27.69 -28.22
C ASP A 212 45.20 -28.35 -29.37
N THR A 213 45.33 -29.67 -29.54
CA THR A 213 44.52 -30.42 -30.51
C THR A 213 43.05 -30.47 -30.08
N LEU A 214 42.15 -29.94 -30.92
CA LEU A 214 40.69 -30.06 -30.73
C LEU A 214 40.25 -31.52 -30.89
N LEU A 215 39.84 -32.16 -29.79
CA LEU A 215 39.44 -33.58 -29.80
C LEU A 215 37.99 -33.78 -30.23
N THR A 216 37.08 -32.97 -29.73
CA THR A 216 35.65 -33.05 -30.02
C THR A 216 34.99 -31.71 -29.79
N THR A 217 33.85 -31.50 -30.46
CA THR A 217 32.94 -30.39 -30.19
C THR A 217 31.66 -30.98 -29.64
N VAL A 218 31.28 -30.57 -28.43
CA VAL A 218 29.97 -30.89 -27.86
C VAL A 218 29.00 -29.77 -28.23
N THR A 219 27.78 -30.16 -28.59
CA THR A 219 26.72 -29.24 -29.00
C THR A 219 25.46 -29.60 -28.22
N ALA A 220 24.78 -28.58 -27.72
CA ALA A 220 23.46 -28.71 -27.14
C ALA A 220 22.52 -27.69 -27.78
N THR A 221 21.22 -27.97 -27.75
CA THR A 221 20.16 -27.10 -28.24
C THR A 221 19.10 -26.96 -27.17
N ASP A 222 18.67 -25.73 -26.92
CA ASP A 222 17.54 -25.39 -26.08
C ASP A 222 16.41 -24.85 -26.99
N GLY A 223 15.17 -25.21 -26.66
CA GLY A 223 13.98 -24.83 -27.43
C GLY A 223 13.44 -23.45 -27.05
N ASP A 224 13.93 -22.84 -25.98
CA ASP A 224 13.47 -21.54 -25.49
C ASP A 224 14.04 -20.36 -26.30
N GLU A 225 13.29 -19.25 -26.33
CA GLU A 225 13.70 -18.02 -27.03
C GLU A 225 14.51 -17.07 -26.12
N GLY A 226 15.26 -16.16 -26.76
CA GLY A 226 16.02 -15.10 -26.06
C GLY A 226 17.06 -15.64 -25.07
N SER A 227 17.17 -15.00 -23.91
CA SER A 227 18.12 -15.39 -22.86
C SER A 227 17.81 -16.75 -22.23
N ASN A 228 16.58 -17.24 -22.36
CA ASN A 228 16.19 -18.54 -21.82
C ASN A 228 16.81 -19.70 -22.64
N GLY A 229 17.10 -19.47 -23.93
CA GLY A 229 17.77 -20.45 -24.79
C GLY A 229 19.30 -20.35 -24.84
N GLU A 230 19.93 -19.46 -24.05
CA GLU A 230 21.38 -19.33 -24.02
C GLU A 230 22.05 -20.49 -23.27
N ILE A 231 23.05 -21.13 -23.91
CA ILE A 231 23.70 -22.33 -23.38
C ILE A 231 25.15 -22.02 -23.02
N MET A 232 25.54 -22.40 -21.79
CA MET A 232 26.93 -22.38 -21.33
C MET A 232 27.40 -23.80 -21.00
N HIS A 233 28.58 -24.18 -21.50
CA HIS A 233 29.17 -25.49 -21.24
C HIS A 233 30.20 -25.42 -20.10
N THR A 234 30.12 -26.35 -19.16
CA THR A 234 31.08 -26.54 -18.07
C THR A 234 31.53 -28.01 -18.02
N LEU A 235 32.80 -28.25 -17.74
CA LEU A 235 33.42 -29.57 -17.58
C LEU A 235 33.39 -30.05 -16.13
#